data_AF-N8TZW6-F1
#
_entry.id   AF-N8TZW6-F1
#
_cell.length_a   1.000
_cell.length_b   1.000
_cell.length_c   1.000
_cell.angle_alpha   90.00
_cell.angle_beta   90.00
_cell.angle_gamma   90.00
#
_symmetry.space_group_name_H-M   'P 1'
#
loop_
_entity.id
_entity.type
_entity.pdbx_description
1 polymer ?
#
loop_
_entity_poly.entity_id
_entity_poly.type
_entity_poly.pdbx_seq_one_letter_code
_entity_poly.pdbx_strand_id
1 'polypeptide(L)' 'MITIPNQSSIPKASLEFEEDGRMKPSPYYDRIIDVMEELFKFTLLTYGQVNYFTDRYSERKESAEELSKRVNQRSL' A
#
# COMPACT_ATOMS: atom_id res chain seq x y z
N MET A 1 -2.39 -0.57 3.61
CA MET A 1 -1.51 -0.01 2.56
C MET A 1 -0.08 -0.24 2.99
N ILE A 2 0.77 -0.71 2.07
CA ILE A 2 2.21 -0.81 2.28
C ILE A 2 2.84 0.26 1.40
N THR A 3 3.39 1.30 2.02
CA THR A 3 4.09 2.37 1.32
C THR A 3 5.49 1.87 0.98
N ILE A 4 5.84 1.87 -0.31
CA ILE A 4 7.18 1.50 -0.75
C ILE A 4 8.20 2.58 -0.35
N PRO A 5 9.47 2.23 -0.09
CA PRO A 5 10.50 3.20 0.29
C PRO A 5 10.79 4.27 -0.77
N ASN A 6 10.82 3.90 -2.04
CA ASN A 6 11.17 4.81 -3.12
C ASN A 6 10.01 5.77 -3.46
N GLN A 7 10.36 7.01 -3.79
CA GLN A 7 9.41 8.06 -4.14
C GLN A 7 10.00 9.01 -5.19
N SER A 8 9.11 9.70 -5.90
CA SER A 8 9.49 10.73 -6.87
C SER A 8 9.00 12.11 -6.42
N SER A 9 9.88 13.11 -6.56
CA SER A 9 9.58 14.53 -6.34
C SER A 9 10.18 15.32 -7.49
N ILE A 10 9.33 16.02 -8.24
CA ILE A 10 9.70 16.70 -9.49
C ILE A 10 9.66 18.22 -9.25
N PRO A 11 10.80 18.87 -9.01
CA PRO A 11 10.85 20.31 -8.81
C PRO A 11 10.56 21.03 -10.14
N LYS A 12 9.88 22.19 -10.06
CA LYS A 12 9.52 23.00 -11.23
C LYS A 12 8.89 22.17 -12.36
N ALA A 13 7.92 21.32 -11.99
CA ALA A 13 7.31 20.35 -12.88
C ALA A 13 6.90 20.92 -14.25
N SER A 14 6.43 22.17 -14.34
CA SER A 14 6.09 22.81 -15.62
C SER A 14 7.21 22.85 -16.67
N LEU A 15 8.48 22.71 -16.27
CA LEU A 15 9.64 22.66 -17.18
C LEU A 15 9.98 21.24 -17.66
N GLU A 16 9.51 20.22 -16.95
CA GLU A 16 9.83 18.80 -17.17
C GLU A 16 8.88 18.11 -18.16
N PHE A 17 7.87 18.81 -18.66
CA PHE A 17 6.94 18.29 -19.67
C PHE A 17 7.10 19.02 -21.00
N GLU A 18 6.87 18.28 -22.09
CA GLU A 18 6.73 18.81 -23.45
C GLU A 18 5.30 19.34 -23.67
N GLU A 19 5.09 20.06 -24.78
CA GLU A 19 3.79 20.66 -25.11
C GLU A 19 2.67 19.62 -25.30
N ASP A 20 3.00 18.38 -25.68
CA ASP A 20 2.06 17.27 -25.81
C ASP A 20 1.72 16.59 -24.47
N GLY A 21 2.28 17.08 -23.36
CA GLY A 21 2.08 16.56 -22.01
C GLY A 21 2.94 15.35 -21.66
N ARG A 22 3.87 14.92 -22.54
CA ARG A 22 4.86 13.88 -22.19
C ARG A 22 5.96 14.47 -21.33
N MET A 23 6.43 13.67 -20.38
CA MET A 23 7.59 14.05 -19.58
C MET A 23 8.86 13.89 -20.40
N LYS A 24 9.78 14.84 -20.26
CA LYS A 24 11.08 14.84 -20.92
C LYS A 24 11.96 13.70 -20.38
N PRO A 25 12.87 13.14 -21.20
CA PRO A 25 13.94 12.30 -20.68
C PRO A 25 14.81 13.11 -19.70
N SER A 26 14.73 12.78 -18.41
CA SER A 26 15.48 13.46 -17.35
C SER A 26 15.72 12.52 -16.17
N PRO A 27 16.64 12.85 -15.24
CA PRO A 27 16.83 12.05 -14.02
C PRO A 27 15.56 11.91 -13.17
N TYR A 28 14.59 12.84 -13.31
CA TYR A 28 13.29 12.72 -12.65
C TYR A 28 12.40 11.67 -13.30
N TYR A 29 12.48 11.51 -14.62
CA TYR A 29 11.78 10.45 -15.34
C TYR A 29 12.35 9.08 -14.99
N ASP A 30 13.67 8.95 -14.94
CA ASP A 30 14.35 7.71 -14.50
C ASP A 30 13.91 7.33 -13.07
N ARG A 31 13.78 8.30 -12.16
CA ARG A 31 13.25 8.05 -10.81
C ARG A 31 11.81 7.54 -10.81
N ILE A 32 10.96 8.03 -11.71
CA ILE A 32 9.58 7.51 -11.83
C ILE A 32 9.60 6.06 -12.27
N ILE A 33 10.50 5.69 -13.18
CA ILE A 33 10.68 4.29 -13.60
C ILE A 33 11.09 3.44 -12.40
N ASP A 34 12.07 3.86 -11.61
CA ASP A 34 12.51 3.13 -10.40
C ASP A 34 11.35 2.92 -9.42
N VAL A 35 10.52 3.95 -9.19
CA VAL A 35 9.37 3.89 -8.29
C VAL A 35 8.31 2.91 -8.80
N MET A 36 8.01 2.92 -10.10
CA MET A 36 7.04 2.00 -10.70
C MET A 36 7.54 0.57 -10.71
N GLU A 37 8.84 0.37 -10.95
CA GLU A 37 9.48 -0.95 -10.88
C GLU A 37 9.42 -1.51 -9.46
N GLU A 38 9.78 -0.70 -8.45
CA GLU A 38 9.70 -1.07 -7.04
C GLU A 38 8.25 -1.36 -6.62
N LEU A 39 7.30 -0.50 -7.00
CA LEU A 39 5.88 -0.70 -6.73
C LEU A 39 5.39 -2.04 -7.26
N PHE A 40 5.77 -2.40 -8.48
CA PHE A 40 5.35 -3.66 -9.08
C PHE A 40 5.98 -4.86 -8.38
N LYS A 41 7.28 -4.80 -8.05
CA LYS A 41 7.98 -5.83 -7.26
C LYS A 41 7.31 -6.05 -5.89
N PHE A 42 7.03 -4.98 -5.15
CA PHE A 42 6.35 -5.06 -3.85
C PHE A 42 4.90 -5.53 -3.98
N THR A 43 4.21 -5.14 -5.04
CA THR A 43 2.87 -5.64 -5.33
C THR A 43 2.92 -7.15 -5.52
N LEU A 44 3.76 -7.67 -6.41
CA LEU A 44 3.89 -9.12 -6.62
C LEU A 44 4.30 -9.88 -5.34
N LEU A 45 5.20 -9.30 -4.53
CA LEU A 45 5.63 -9.89 -3.26
C LEU A 45 4.49 -10.02 -2.24
N THR A 46 3.57 -9.05 -2.23
CA THR A 46 2.52 -8.95 -1.19
C THR A 46 1.15 -9.40 -1.68
N TYR A 47 0.98 -9.51 -3.01
CA TYR A 47 -0.23 -9.98 -3.65
C TYR A 47 -0.56 -11.41 -3.22
N GLY A 48 -1.81 -11.65 -2.84
CA GLY A 48 -2.28 -12.94 -2.30
C GLY A 48 -2.00 -13.16 -0.80
N GLN A 49 -1.14 -12.35 -0.17
CA GLN A 49 -0.81 -12.48 1.26
C GLN A 49 -1.59 -11.50 2.16
N VAL A 50 -2.53 -10.75 1.59
CA VAL A 50 -3.26 -9.68 2.29
C VAL A 50 -3.89 -10.18 3.58
N ASN A 51 -4.63 -11.30 3.53
CA ASN A 51 -5.33 -11.85 4.69
C ASN A 51 -4.37 -12.15 5.86
N TYR A 52 -3.19 -12.68 5.55
CA TYR A 52 -2.19 -12.99 6.57
C TYR A 52 -1.62 -11.71 7.20
N PHE A 53 -1.26 -10.72 6.37
CA PHE A 53 -0.72 -9.46 6.88
C PHE A 53 -1.74 -8.60 7.64
N THR A 54 -3.03 -8.76 7.36
CA THR A 54 -4.11 -8.04 8.06
C THR A 54 -4.71 -8.80 9.23
N ASP A 55 -4.32 -10.05 9.48
CA ASP A 55 -4.81 -10.83 10.61
C ASP A 55 -4.11 -10.40 11.92
N ARG A 56 -4.73 -9.43 12.62
CA ARG A 56 -4.15 -8.81 13.83
C ARG A 56 -4.54 -9.53 15.10
N TYR A 57 -3.56 -9.72 15.99
CA TYR A 57 -3.77 -10.36 17.29
C TYR A 57 -4.87 -9.68 18.13
N SER A 58 -4.88 -8.35 18.18
CA SER A 58 -5.87 -7.59 18.96
C SER A 58 -7.31 -7.84 18.49
N GLU A 59 -7.52 -7.96 17.18
CA GLU A 59 -8.84 -8.22 16.57
C GLU A 59 -9.32 -9.65 16.86
N ARG A 60 -8.40 -10.63 16.86
CA ARG A 60 -8.72 -12.01 17.28
C ARG A 60 -9.10 -12.09 18.75
N LYS A 61 -8.41 -11.33 19.62
CA LYS A 61 -8.72 -11.28 21.06
C LYS A 61 -10.11 -10.68 21.30
N GLU A 62 -10.44 -9.57 20.65
CA GLU A 62 -11.76 -8.93 20.75
C GLU A 62 -12.88 -9.86 20.26
N SER A 63 -12.68 -10.53 19.12
CA SER A 63 -13.64 -11.51 18.58
C SER A 63 -13.94 -12.66 19.55
N ALA A 64 -12.93 -13.12 20.30
CA ALA A 64 -13.10 -14.16 21.31
C ALA A 64 -13.87 -13.64 22.53
N GLU A 65 -13.65 -12.39 22.95
CA GLU A 65 -14.41 -11.75 24.02
C GLU A 65 -15.89 -11.52 23.62
N GLU A 66 -16.14 -11.06 22.39
CA GLU A 66 -17.51 -10.94 21.85
C GLU A 66 -18.21 -12.29 21.74
N LEU A 67 -17.50 -13.32 21.27
CA LEU A 67 -18.02 -14.69 21.23
C LEU A 67 -18.35 -15.19 22.65
N SER A 68 -17.46 -14.98 23.62
CA SER A 68 -17.69 -15.33 25.02
C SER A 68 -18.90 -14.60 25.60
N LYS A 69 -19.09 -13.31 25.31
CA LYS A 69 -20.28 -12.54 25.73
C LYS A 69 -21.56 -13.14 25.15
N ARG A 70 -21.59 -13.52 23.87
CA ARG A 70 -22.75 -14.15 23.24
C ARG A 70 -23.08 -15.51 23.85
N VAL A 71 -22.07 -16.37 24.04
CA VAL A 71 -22.25 -17.72 24.59
C VAL A 71 -22.71 -17.67 26.06
N ASN A 72 -22.30 -16.63 26.80
CA ASN A 72 -22.67 -16.44 28.20
C ASN A 72 -23.98 -15.66 28.41
N GLN A 73 -24.72 -15.28 27.36
CA GLN A 73 -26.10 -14.83 27.53
C GLN A 73 -26.95 -16.04 27.94
N ARG A 74 -27.26 -16.15 29.24
CA ARG A 74 -28.28 -17.08 29.72
C ARG A 74 -29.56 -16.80 28.97
N SER A 75 -30.05 -17.80 28.25
CA SER A 75 -31.33 -17.81 27.57
C SER A 75 -32.42 -17.24 28.48
N LEU A 76 -33.11 -16.20 27.99
CA LEU A 76 -34.36 -15.69 28.58
C LEU A 76 -35.36 -16.81 28.78
#